data_AF-A0A495QZS4-F1
#
_entry.id   AF-A0A495QZS4-F1
#
_cell.length_a   1.000
_cell.length_b   1.000
_cell.length_c   1.000
_cell.angle_alpha   90.00
_cell.angle_beta   90.00
_cell.angle_gamma   90.00
#
_symmetry.space_group_name_H-M   'P 1'
#
loop_
_entity.id
_entity.type
_entity.pdbx_description
1 polymer ?
#
loop_
_entity_poly.entity_id
_entity_poly.type
_entity_poly.pdbx_seq_one_letter_code
_entity_poly.pdbx_strand_id
1 'polypeptide(L)'
;MDVTFQRLGGNRYFANAARADGVTVRVPGYDRTSAIPHDLAHFVAEREFGVTRGFWGSVAAGALFTNMVVVSGRQKPHAAERSKQIIKAHADDLGMSEALAGAVHDAVEQDLTLDEVMKRLRAYWGITSAAPLPVAAADAEPAINALRHAAERWAAVAVDEGLTLTWPLPVEKVSLPRTGRSQRSRRGR
;
A
#
# COMPACT_ATOMS: atom_id res chain seq x y z
N MET A 1 -0.31 6.82 10.60
CA MET A 1 -1.50 5.97 10.38
C MET A 1 -1.19 4.65 11.03
N ASP A 2 -2.14 4.04 11.73
CA ASP A 2 -1.93 2.69 12.28
C ASP A 2 -2.73 1.69 11.47
N VAL A 3 -2.12 0.56 11.15
CA VAL A 3 -2.73 -0.53 10.40
C VAL A 3 -2.77 -1.76 11.27
N THR A 4 -3.97 -2.26 11.53
CA THR A 4 -4.20 -3.49 12.29
C THR A 4 -4.64 -4.59 11.36
N PHE A 5 -3.76 -5.57 11.14
CA PHE A 5 -4.06 -6.81 10.43
C PHE A 5 -4.79 -7.74 11.39
N GLN A 6 -6.04 -8.08 11.10
CA GLN A 6 -6.91 -8.91 11.93
C GLN A 6 -6.97 -10.31 11.35
N ARG A 7 -6.61 -11.31 12.16
CA ARG A 7 -6.57 -12.70 11.75
C ARG A 7 -7.94 -13.33 11.86
N LEU A 8 -8.35 -14.04 10.82
CA LEU A 8 -9.56 -14.86 10.80
C LEU A 8 -9.17 -16.33 10.70
N GLY A 9 -10.11 -17.25 10.92
CA GLY A 9 -9.84 -18.68 10.77
C GLY A 9 -9.31 -19.05 9.38
N GLY A 10 -8.29 -19.91 9.33
CA GLY A 10 -7.51 -20.24 8.13
C GLY A 10 -6.46 -19.16 7.80
N ASN A 11 -6.14 -18.99 6.52
CA ASN A 11 -5.25 -17.92 6.04
C ASN A 11 -6.02 -16.62 5.71
N ARG A 12 -7.21 -16.43 6.30
CA ARG A 12 -8.05 -15.26 6.03
C ARG A 12 -7.67 -14.12 6.96
N TYR A 13 -7.77 -12.90 6.46
CA TYR A 13 -7.54 -11.68 7.24
C TYR A 13 -8.30 -10.49 6.64
N PHE A 14 -8.31 -9.39 7.36
CA PHE A 14 -8.53 -8.05 6.81
C PHE A 14 -7.60 -7.08 7.53
N ALA A 15 -7.36 -5.90 6.97
CA ALA A 15 -6.61 -4.85 7.65
C ALA A 15 -7.50 -3.63 7.90
N ASN A 16 -7.45 -3.07 9.11
CA ASN A 16 -8.07 -1.77 9.40
C ASN A 16 -6.97 -0.70 9.45
N ALA A 17 -7.09 0.34 8.64
CA ALA A 17 -6.19 1.48 8.61
C ALA A 17 -6.83 2.70 9.28
N ALA A 18 -6.37 3.03 10.48
CA ALA A 18 -6.74 4.24 11.22
C ALA A 18 -5.88 5.42 10.75
N ARG A 19 -6.46 6.27 9.92
CA ARG A 19 -5.75 7.39 9.27
C ARG A 19 -5.69 8.62 10.15
N ALA A 20 -4.72 9.49 9.87
CA ALA A 20 -4.56 10.76 10.55
C ALA A 20 -5.72 11.75 10.32
N ASP A 21 -6.55 11.54 9.29
CA ASP A 21 -7.74 12.34 9.02
C ASP A 21 -8.97 11.91 9.85
N GLY A 22 -8.82 10.95 10.77
CA GLY A 22 -9.87 10.44 11.65
C GLY A 22 -10.79 9.40 11.01
N VAL A 23 -10.52 9.00 9.76
CA VAL A 23 -11.26 7.93 9.08
C VAL A 23 -10.53 6.59 9.29
N THR A 24 -11.29 5.55 9.61
CA THR A 24 -10.80 4.16 9.59
C THR A 24 -11.37 3.43 8.39
N VAL A 25 -10.49 2.84 7.59
CA VAL A 25 -10.84 2.10 6.38
C VAL A 25 -10.49 0.63 6.58
N ARG A 26 -11.40 -0.27 6.19
CA ARG A 26 -11.13 -1.70 6.12
C ARG A 26 -10.68 -2.09 4.71
N VAL A 27 -9.54 -2.75 4.65
CA VAL A 27 -8.97 -3.40 3.47
C VAL A 27 -9.28 -4.90 3.57
N PRO A 28 -10.03 -5.47 2.62
CA PRO A 28 -10.29 -6.91 2.63
C PRO A 28 -9.01 -7.69 2.25
N GLY A 29 -8.70 -8.77 2.98
CA GLY A 29 -7.62 -9.67 2.60
C GLY A 29 -8.06 -10.59 1.46
N TYR A 30 -7.33 -10.54 0.34
CA TYR A 30 -7.62 -11.35 -0.86
C TYR A 30 -6.81 -12.63 -0.93
N ASP A 31 -5.60 -12.63 -0.39
CA ASP A 31 -4.73 -13.80 -0.38
C ASP A 31 -5.20 -14.80 0.68
N ARG A 32 -5.45 -16.03 0.22
CA ARG A 32 -5.88 -17.17 1.04
C ARG A 32 -4.91 -18.35 0.93
N THR A 33 -3.91 -18.25 0.07
CA THR A 33 -2.98 -19.34 -0.24
C THR A 33 -1.65 -19.15 0.44
N SER A 34 -1.24 -17.91 0.67
CA SER A 34 0.02 -17.57 1.32
C SER A 34 -0.13 -17.52 2.84
N ALA A 35 0.96 -17.78 3.57
CA ALA A 35 0.97 -17.69 5.03
C ALA A 35 1.03 -16.22 5.51
N ILE A 36 1.69 -15.38 4.72
CA ILE A 36 1.94 -13.97 4.94
C ILE A 36 0.87 -13.17 4.18
N PRO A 37 0.15 -12.28 4.87
CA PRO A 37 -0.79 -11.36 4.23
C PRO A 37 -0.09 -10.53 3.16
N HIS A 38 -0.58 -10.57 1.93
CA HIS A 38 -0.05 -9.72 0.85
C HIS A 38 -0.04 -8.23 1.21
N ASP A 39 -1.10 -7.73 1.87
CA ASP A 39 -1.14 -6.35 2.33
C ASP A 39 -0.08 -6.04 3.41
N LEU A 40 0.37 -7.04 4.19
CA LEU A 40 1.48 -6.90 5.13
C LEU A 40 2.82 -6.78 4.40
N ALA A 41 2.99 -7.53 3.31
CA ALA A 41 4.16 -7.39 2.44
C ALA A 41 4.22 -6.00 1.80
N HIS A 42 3.08 -5.46 1.32
CA HIS A 42 2.99 -4.05 0.90
C HIS A 42 3.43 -3.09 2.00
N PHE A 43 2.93 -3.29 3.22
CA PHE A 43 3.24 -2.39 4.34
C PHE A 43 4.74 -2.35 4.61
N VAL A 44 5.37 -3.51 4.68
CA VAL A 44 6.80 -3.61 4.97
C VAL A 44 7.63 -3.12 3.79
N ALA A 45 7.35 -3.60 2.58
CA ALA A 45 8.13 -3.22 1.40
C ALA A 45 8.09 -1.71 1.17
N GLU A 46 6.90 -1.09 1.17
CA GLU A 46 6.81 0.35 0.96
C GLU A 46 7.52 1.14 2.07
N ARG A 47 7.46 0.68 3.32
CA ARG A 47 8.18 1.32 4.44
C ARG A 47 9.69 1.27 4.23
N GLU A 48 10.24 0.09 3.93
CA GLU A 48 11.68 -0.13 3.82
C GLU A 48 12.27 0.53 2.57
N PHE A 49 11.54 0.54 1.46
CA PHE A 49 11.94 1.23 0.22
C PHE A 49 11.58 2.72 0.22
N GLY A 50 10.96 3.26 1.28
CA GLY A 50 10.59 4.67 1.37
C GLY A 50 9.51 5.10 0.37
N VAL A 51 8.66 4.17 -0.10
CA VAL A 51 7.62 4.43 -1.09
C VAL A 51 6.43 5.13 -0.43
N THR A 52 6.33 6.44 -0.59
CA THR A 52 5.25 7.26 -0.01
C THR A 52 3.96 7.26 -0.83
N ARG A 53 4.01 6.82 -2.09
CA ARG A 53 2.90 6.84 -3.05
C ARG A 53 2.46 5.42 -3.48
N GLY A 54 2.89 4.40 -2.75
CA GLY A 54 2.46 3.01 -2.95
C GLY A 54 1.01 2.78 -2.46
N PHE A 55 0.65 1.54 -2.20
CA PHE A 55 -0.69 1.19 -1.74
C PHE A 55 -1.01 1.82 -0.38
N TRP A 56 -0.19 1.57 0.64
CA TRP A 56 -0.42 2.12 1.98
C TRP A 56 -0.18 3.61 2.06
N GLY A 57 0.80 4.12 1.32
CA GLY A 57 0.99 5.56 1.14
C GLY A 57 -0.25 6.25 0.58
N SER A 58 -0.88 5.64 -0.44
CA SER A 58 -2.12 6.13 -1.04
C SER A 58 -3.31 6.04 -0.08
N VAL A 59 -3.47 4.93 0.65
CA VAL A 59 -4.51 4.78 1.68
C VAL A 59 -4.36 5.88 2.73
N ALA A 60 -3.14 6.11 3.22
CA ALA A 60 -2.84 7.17 4.18
C ALA A 60 -3.16 8.58 3.65
N ALA A 61 -2.99 8.81 2.34
CA ALA A 61 -3.32 10.07 1.66
C ALA A 61 -4.81 10.32 1.45
N GLY A 62 -5.64 9.28 1.61
CA GLY A 62 -7.08 9.40 1.45
C GLY A 62 -7.68 8.47 0.41
N ALA A 63 -6.86 7.68 -0.32
CA ALA A 63 -7.35 6.77 -1.35
C ALA A 63 -8.24 5.67 -0.74
N LEU A 64 -9.25 5.29 -1.51
CA LEU A 64 -10.12 4.15 -1.28
C LEU A 64 -10.14 3.35 -2.58
N PHE A 65 -9.48 2.19 -2.55
CA PHE A 65 -9.49 1.23 -3.65
C PHE A 65 -10.78 0.40 -3.64
N THR A 66 -11.00 -0.35 -4.72
CA THR A 66 -12.19 -1.19 -4.88
C THR A 66 -12.36 -2.16 -3.69
N ASN A 67 -13.59 -2.29 -3.21
CA ASN A 67 -14.01 -3.11 -2.05
C ASN A 67 -13.44 -2.68 -0.68
N MET A 68 -12.72 -1.56 -0.60
CA MET A 68 -12.47 -0.94 0.70
C MET A 68 -13.75 -0.29 1.22
N VAL A 69 -13.96 -0.39 2.53
CA VAL A 69 -15.13 0.22 3.19
C VAL A 69 -14.69 1.09 4.36
N VAL A 70 -15.34 2.24 4.53
CA VAL A 70 -15.15 3.06 5.72
C VAL A 70 -15.92 2.42 6.87
N VAL A 71 -15.22 2.08 7.95
CA VAL A 71 -15.81 1.42 9.13
C VAL A 71 -15.96 2.37 10.31
N SER A 72 -15.28 3.51 10.31
CA SER A 72 -15.42 4.57 11.31
C SER A 72 -14.94 5.92 10.77
N GLY A 73 -15.44 7.00 11.37
CA GLY A 73 -15.11 8.38 10.99
C GLY A 73 -15.94 8.93 9.83
N ARG A 74 -15.95 10.26 9.70
CA ARG A 74 -16.72 10.97 8.66
C ARG A 74 -15.81 11.36 7.49
N GLN A 75 -16.18 10.93 6.29
CA GLN A 75 -15.51 11.38 5.08
C GLN A 75 -15.82 12.86 4.78
N LYS A 76 -14.79 13.58 4.30
CA LYS A 76 -14.96 14.96 3.83
C LYS A 76 -15.82 15.01 2.56
N PRO A 77 -16.47 16.15 2.27
CA PRO A 77 -17.12 16.36 0.97
C PRO A 77 -16.16 16.06 -0.18
N HIS A 78 -16.68 15.46 -1.25
CA HIS A 78 -15.90 15.06 -2.44
C HIS A 78 -14.78 14.04 -2.17
N ALA A 79 -14.84 13.26 -1.08
CA ALA A 79 -13.84 12.24 -0.78
C ALA A 79 -13.66 11.22 -1.92
N ALA A 80 -14.73 10.85 -2.63
CA ALA A 80 -14.65 9.93 -3.77
C ALA A 80 -13.83 10.50 -4.93
N GLU A 81 -14.02 11.78 -5.29
CA GLU A 81 -13.26 12.41 -6.36
C GLU A 81 -11.80 12.63 -5.96
N ARG A 82 -11.57 13.01 -4.70
CA ARG A 82 -10.21 13.09 -4.14
C ARG A 82 -9.51 11.72 -4.17
N SER A 83 -10.21 10.65 -3.81
CA SER A 83 -9.68 9.28 -3.88
C SER A 83 -9.20 8.94 -5.30
N LYS A 84 -10.05 9.16 -6.32
CA LYS A 84 -9.69 8.92 -7.73
C LYS A 84 -8.48 9.75 -8.17
N GLN A 85 -8.39 11.00 -7.71
CA GLN A 85 -7.26 11.89 -8.04
C GLN A 85 -5.96 11.41 -7.39
N ILE A 86 -6.02 10.92 -6.14
CA ILE A 86 -4.85 10.33 -5.47
C ILE A 86 -4.38 9.09 -6.23
N ILE A 87 -5.29 8.14 -6.51
CA ILE A 87 -4.97 6.91 -7.23
C ILE A 87 -4.36 7.24 -8.60
N LYS A 88 -4.93 8.21 -9.33
CA LYS A 88 -4.39 8.64 -10.62
C LYS A 88 -3.00 9.27 -10.48
N ALA A 89 -2.81 10.14 -9.48
CA ALA A 89 -1.53 10.83 -9.27
C ALA A 89 -0.42 9.87 -8.82
N HIS A 90 -0.77 8.73 -8.23
CA HIS A 90 0.14 7.74 -7.68
C HIS A 90 0.28 6.49 -8.58
N ALA A 91 -0.32 6.47 -9.78
CA ALA A 91 -0.44 5.27 -10.61
C ALA A 91 0.90 4.59 -10.91
N ASP A 92 1.95 5.37 -11.23
CA ASP A 92 3.27 4.84 -11.54
C ASP A 92 3.92 4.20 -10.29
N ASP A 93 3.80 4.85 -9.13
CA ASP A 93 4.33 4.34 -7.86
C ASP A 93 3.54 3.14 -7.33
N LEU A 94 2.25 3.01 -7.67
CA LEU A 94 1.45 1.82 -7.36
C LEU A 94 1.96 0.58 -8.11
N GLY A 95 2.32 0.73 -9.39
CA GLY A 95 2.93 -0.36 -10.16
C GLY A 95 4.30 -0.77 -9.60
N MET A 96 5.12 0.21 -9.24
CA MET A 96 6.39 -0.05 -8.54
C MET A 96 6.17 -0.77 -7.21
N SER A 97 5.22 -0.28 -6.41
CA SER A 97 4.90 -0.83 -5.09
C SER A 97 4.46 -2.28 -5.18
N GLU A 98 3.67 -2.65 -6.18
CA GLU A 98 3.27 -4.04 -6.45
C GLU A 98 4.49 -4.92 -6.74
N ALA A 99 5.39 -4.46 -7.62
CA ALA A 99 6.58 -5.21 -7.99
C ALA A 99 7.51 -5.46 -6.78
N LEU A 100 7.69 -4.44 -5.93
CA LEU A 100 8.49 -4.55 -4.71
C LEU A 100 7.83 -5.47 -3.69
N ALA A 101 6.54 -5.27 -3.40
CA ALA A 101 5.80 -6.07 -2.43
C ALA A 101 5.76 -7.54 -2.86
N GLY A 102 5.47 -7.83 -4.12
CA GLY A 102 5.44 -9.18 -4.67
C GLY A 102 6.80 -9.88 -4.60
N ALA A 103 7.89 -9.19 -4.96
CA ALA A 103 9.23 -9.78 -4.88
C ALA A 103 9.66 -10.09 -3.43
N VAL A 104 9.39 -9.17 -2.49
CA VAL A 104 9.70 -9.39 -1.07
C VAL A 104 8.81 -10.46 -0.45
N HIS A 105 7.52 -10.51 -0.82
CA HIS A 105 6.59 -11.54 -0.38
C HIS A 105 7.04 -12.93 -0.82
N ASP A 106 7.33 -13.09 -2.10
CA ASP A 106 7.87 -14.33 -2.68
C ASP A 106 9.19 -14.75 -2.01
N ALA A 107 10.06 -13.79 -1.71
CA ALA A 107 11.35 -14.05 -1.06
C ALA A 107 11.18 -14.78 0.27
N VAL A 108 10.17 -14.38 1.06
CA VAL A 108 9.91 -14.96 2.38
C VAL A 108 9.08 -16.23 2.28
N GLU A 109 8.02 -16.24 1.46
CA GLU A 109 7.15 -17.41 1.28
C GLU A 109 7.90 -18.62 0.71
N GLN A 110 8.88 -18.37 -0.16
CA GLN A 110 9.58 -19.42 -0.93
C GLN A 110 11.05 -19.57 -0.53
N ASP A 111 11.50 -18.86 0.51
CA ASP A 111 12.87 -18.83 1.01
C ASP A 111 13.92 -18.61 -0.10
N LEU A 112 13.68 -17.60 -0.94
CA LEU A 112 14.51 -17.34 -2.13
C LEU A 112 15.85 -16.72 -1.75
N THR A 113 16.87 -17.02 -2.56
CA THR A 113 18.16 -16.33 -2.51
C THR A 113 18.04 -14.90 -3.04
N LEU A 114 18.96 -14.01 -2.63
CA LEU A 114 18.95 -12.61 -3.08
C LEU A 114 19.00 -12.46 -4.60
N ASP A 115 19.74 -13.33 -5.30
CA ASP A 115 19.81 -13.32 -6.76
C ASP A 115 18.47 -13.67 -7.42
N GLU A 116 17.74 -14.64 -6.87
CA GLU A 116 16.40 -15.00 -7.32
C GLU A 116 15.40 -13.88 -7.06
N VAL A 117 15.48 -13.22 -5.90
CA VAL A 117 14.66 -12.05 -5.57
C VAL A 117 14.91 -10.93 -6.59
N MET A 118 16.17 -10.61 -6.86
CA MET A 118 16.51 -9.56 -7.84
C MET A 118 16.06 -9.94 -9.26
N LYS A 119 16.08 -11.22 -9.62
CA LYS A 119 15.52 -11.70 -10.89
C LYS A 119 14.00 -11.50 -10.95
N ARG A 120 13.27 -11.85 -9.89
CA ARG A 120 11.81 -11.65 -9.82
C ARG A 120 11.43 -10.18 -9.81
N LEU A 121 12.13 -9.37 -9.03
CA LEU A 121 11.88 -7.94 -8.96
C LEU A 121 12.05 -7.27 -10.34
N ARG A 122 13.09 -7.64 -11.10
CA ARG A 122 13.25 -7.19 -12.49
C ARG A 122 12.11 -7.66 -13.40
N ALA A 123 11.64 -8.90 -13.22
CA ALA A 123 10.53 -9.44 -14.00
C ALA A 123 9.22 -8.69 -13.70
N TYR A 124 8.88 -8.48 -12.43
CA TYR A 124 7.69 -7.71 -12.04
C TYR A 124 7.77 -6.26 -12.48
N TRP A 125 8.92 -5.61 -12.29
CA TRP A 125 9.14 -4.24 -12.76
C TRP A 125 9.01 -4.10 -14.27
N GLY A 126 9.50 -5.09 -15.03
CA GLY A 126 9.40 -5.16 -16.49
C GLY A 126 7.98 -5.26 -17.03
N ILE A 127 7.00 -5.68 -16.21
CA ILE A 127 5.58 -5.66 -16.57
C ILE A 127 5.05 -4.22 -16.59
N THR A 128 5.51 -3.40 -15.65
CA THR A 128 4.99 -2.04 -15.42
C THR A 128 5.82 -0.95 -16.08
N SER A 129 7.10 -1.21 -16.38
CA SER A 129 8.02 -0.20 -16.87
C SER A 129 9.13 -0.77 -17.74
N ALA A 130 9.52 -0.01 -18.76
CA ALA A 130 10.70 -0.29 -19.59
C ALA A 130 11.98 0.34 -19.01
N ALA A 131 11.89 1.14 -17.95
CA ALA A 131 13.05 1.78 -17.33
C ALA A 131 13.89 0.76 -16.55
N PRO A 132 15.19 1.02 -16.31
CA PRO A 132 15.99 0.21 -15.40
C PRO A 132 15.34 0.14 -14.00
N LEU A 133 15.50 -1.00 -13.33
CA LEU A 133 15.05 -1.17 -11.95
C LEU A 133 15.79 -0.15 -11.05
N PRO A 134 15.07 0.73 -10.32
CA PRO A 134 15.70 1.79 -9.52
C PRO A 134 16.04 1.32 -8.10
N VAL A 135 16.25 0.01 -7.91
CA VAL A 135 16.51 -0.62 -6.60
C VAL A 135 17.72 -1.55 -6.74
N ALA A 136 18.68 -1.41 -5.83
CA ALA A 136 19.85 -2.28 -5.76
C ALA A 136 19.60 -3.48 -4.85
N ALA A 137 20.44 -4.52 -4.97
CA ALA A 137 20.33 -5.71 -4.12
C ALA A 137 20.51 -5.38 -2.62
N ALA A 138 21.36 -4.39 -2.30
CA ALA A 138 21.58 -3.92 -0.94
C ALA A 138 20.33 -3.30 -0.30
N ASP A 139 19.38 -2.82 -1.11
CA ASP A 139 18.11 -2.25 -0.62
C ASP A 139 17.07 -3.36 -0.35
N ALA A 140 17.18 -4.50 -1.04
CA ALA A 140 16.21 -5.59 -0.94
C ALA A 140 16.38 -6.43 0.33
N GLU A 141 17.61 -6.66 0.78
CA GLU A 141 17.90 -7.49 1.96
C GLU A 141 17.25 -6.95 3.26
N PRO A 142 17.32 -5.64 3.59
CA PRO A 142 16.59 -5.07 4.72
C PRO A 142 15.07 -5.31 4.63
N ALA A 143 14.48 -5.15 3.45
CA ALA A 143 13.05 -5.38 3.24
C ALA A 143 12.62 -6.83 3.46
N ILE A 144 13.42 -7.78 2.98
CA ILE A 144 13.20 -9.22 3.19
C ILE A 144 13.28 -9.57 4.68
N ASN A 145 14.33 -9.11 5.37
CA ASN A 145 14.50 -9.38 6.80
C ASN A 145 13.38 -8.74 7.63
N ALA A 146 12.97 -7.52 7.30
CA ALA A 146 11.84 -6.87 7.94
C ALA A 146 10.53 -7.66 7.73
N LEU A 147 10.31 -8.22 6.53
CA LEU A 147 9.12 -9.03 6.28
C LEU A 147 9.19 -10.38 7.00
N ARG A 148 10.36 -11.03 7.11
CA ARG A 148 10.55 -12.24 7.93
C ARG A 148 10.12 -11.99 9.38
N HIS A 149 10.60 -10.91 9.99
CA HIS A 149 10.21 -10.56 11.35
C HIS A 149 8.71 -10.23 11.48
N ALA A 150 8.13 -9.54 10.50
CA ALA A 150 6.70 -9.27 10.50
C ALA A 150 5.87 -10.57 10.32
N ALA A 151 6.36 -11.52 9.52
CA ALA A 151 5.75 -12.82 9.30
C ALA A 151 5.79 -13.68 10.56
N GLU A 152 6.91 -13.71 11.30
CA GLU A 152 7.00 -14.38 12.60
C GLU A 152 5.98 -13.83 13.60
N ARG A 153 5.89 -12.49 13.68
CA ARG A 153 4.88 -11.82 14.51
C ARG A 153 3.47 -12.16 14.08
N TRP A 154 3.19 -12.20 12.78
CA TRP A 154 1.88 -12.56 12.24
C TRP A 154 1.51 -14.01 12.52
N ALA A 155 2.45 -14.94 12.38
CA ALA A 155 2.24 -16.36 12.64
C ALA A 155 1.84 -16.61 14.10
N ALA A 156 2.33 -15.79 15.03
CA ALA A 156 1.99 -15.83 16.45
C ALA A 156 0.62 -15.20 16.80
N VAL A 157 -0.04 -14.50 15.87
CA VAL A 157 -1.37 -13.90 16.13
C VAL A 157 -2.43 -15.00 16.17
N ALA A 158 -3.21 -15.02 17.25
CA ALA A 158 -4.34 -15.94 17.36
C ALA A 158 -5.50 -15.52 16.43
N VAL A 159 -6.41 -16.45 16.14
CA VAL A 159 -7.65 -16.10 15.42
C VAL A 159 -8.44 -15.08 16.23
N ASP A 160 -9.03 -14.10 15.55
CA ASP A 160 -9.77 -12.96 16.11
C ASP A 160 -8.91 -11.95 16.89
N GLU A 161 -7.58 -12.10 16.85
CA GLU A 161 -6.63 -11.09 17.31
C GLU A 161 -5.98 -10.32 16.13
N GLY A 162 -5.24 -9.26 16.46
CA GLY A 162 -4.64 -8.39 15.46
C GLY A 162 -3.19 -7.99 15.71
N LEU A 163 -2.45 -7.86 14.62
CA LEU A 163 -1.12 -7.27 14.56
C LEU A 163 -1.23 -5.80 14.13
N THR A 164 -0.91 -4.87 15.04
CA THR A 164 -0.86 -3.45 14.71
C THR A 164 0.56 -3.01 14.35
N LEU A 165 0.68 -2.28 13.24
CA LEU A 165 1.89 -1.63 12.79
C LEU A 165 1.63 -0.14 12.53
N THR A 166 2.57 0.71 12.93
CA THR A 166 2.51 2.15 12.70
C THR A 166 3.21 2.50 11.39
N TRP A 167 2.48 3.15 10.49
CA TRP A 167 2.98 3.67 9.22
C TRP A 167 3.78 4.96 9.47
N PRO A 168 5.11 4.97 9.24
CA PRO A 168 5.97 6.07 9.63
C PRO A 168 6.16 7.13 8.54
N LEU A 169 5.87 6.79 7.28
CA LEU A 169 6.18 7.65 6.15
C LEU A 169 5.21 8.84 6.07
N PRO A 170 5.70 10.02 5.64
CA PRO A 170 4.86 11.20 5.50
C PRO A 170 3.78 10.98 4.45
N VAL A 171 2.62 11.58 4.68
CA VAL A 171 1.51 11.55 3.73
C VAL A 171 1.74 12.60 2.65
N GLU A 172 1.90 12.13 1.40
CA GLU A 172 2.00 13.01 0.24
C GLU A 172 0.68 13.73 -0.03
N LYS A 173 0.75 15.05 -0.19
CA LYS A 173 -0.42 15.89 -0.43
C LYS A 173 -0.61 16.07 -1.93
N VAL A 174 -1.59 15.38 -2.50
CA VAL A 174 -2.01 15.63 -3.88
C VAL A 174 -2.70 16.99 -3.96
N SER A 175 -2.06 17.93 -4.67
CA SER A 175 -2.61 19.25 -4.94
C SER A 175 -3.81 19.13 -5.86
N LEU A 176 -4.98 19.53 -5.37
CA LEU A 176 -6.19 19.55 -6.19
C LEU A 176 -6.13 20.76 -7.13
N PRO A 177 -6.34 20.60 -8.45
CA PRO A 177 -6.59 21.75 -9.29
C PRO A 177 -7.84 22.44 -8.76
N ARG A 178 -7.71 23.71 -8.34
CA ARG A 178 -8.89 24.54 -8.04
C ARG A 178 -9.73 24.55 -9.30
N THR A 179 -10.94 23.99 -9.25
CA THR A 179 -11.93 24.16 -10.31
C THR A 179 -12.23 25.65 -10.41
N GLY A 180 -11.54 26.34 -11.32
CA GLY A 180 -11.69 27.76 -11.57
C GLY A 180 -13.04 28.03 -12.21
N ARG A 181 -13.83 28.87 -11.55
CA ARG A 181 -15.03 29.50 -12.11
C ARG A 181 -14.75 29.96 -13.54
N SER A 182 -15.58 29.51 -14.47
CA SER A 182 -15.76 30.15 -15.78
C SER A 182 -15.87 31.67 -15.60
N GLN A 183 -14.85 32.41 -16.05
CA GLN A 183 -15.01 33.83 -16.32
C GLN A 183 -15.90 33.93 -17.57
N ARG A 184 -17.21 34.10 -17.35
CA ARG A 184 -18.10 34.65 -18.38
C ARG A 184 -17.60 36.05 -18.71
N SER A 185 -16.91 36.18 -19.84
CA SER A 185 -16.62 37.48 -20.44
C SER A 185 -17.94 38.13 -20.84
N ARG A 186 -18.29 39.22 -20.14
CA ARG A 186 -19.25 40.21 -20.62
C ARG A 186 -18.65 40.86 -21.87
N ARG A 187 -19.15 40.54 -23.06
CA ARG A 187 -19.03 41.45 -24.20
C ARG A 187 -20.12 42.52 -24.04
N GLY A 188 -19.65 43.74 -23.75
CA GLY A 188 -20.44 44.95 -23.76
C GLY A 188 -20.91 45.31 -25.16
N ARG A 189 -21.97 46.13 -25.17
CA ARG A 189 -22.66 46.73 -26.30
C ARG A 189 -21.76 47.62 -27.14
#